data_AF-A0A563ETT9-F1
#
_entry.id   AF-A0A563ETT9-F1
#
_cell.length_a   1.000
_cell.length_b   1.000
_cell.length_c   1.000
_cell.angle_alpha   90.00
_cell.angle_beta   90.00
_cell.angle_gamma   90.00
#
_symmetry.space_group_name_H-M   'P 1'
#
loop_
_entity.id
_entity.type
_entity.pdbx_description
1 polymer ?
#
loop_
_entity_poly.entity_id
_entity_poly.type
_entity_poly.pdbx_seq_one_letter_code
_entity_poly.pdbx_strand_id
1 'polypeptide(L)'
;MHPIDLPALPFGLWYDDGDRDHVLHRSGVTGYHRDHVVLHEICHMLARHNTVRAFTFEDLVENAARNRFDTRQEEVAELFASRVLRTVGLRRPMDEVERRASEVFGAV
;
A
#
# COMPACT_ATOMS: atom_id res chain seq x y z
N MET A 1 5.31 -11.13 4.76
CA MET A 1 5.03 -9.74 5.17
C MET A 1 5.96 -9.38 6.31
N HIS A 2 6.69 -8.28 6.18
CA HIS A 2 7.68 -7.88 7.17
C HIS A 2 7.40 -6.43 7.63
N PRO A 3 7.12 -6.20 8.92
CA PRO A 3 6.99 -4.86 9.46
C PRO A 3 8.38 -4.21 9.57
N ILE A 4 8.53 -2.99 9.08
CA ILE A 4 9.79 -2.23 9.12
C ILE A 4 9.50 -0.80 9.58
N ASP A 5 10.41 -0.21 10.35
CA ASP A 5 10.35 1.20 10.76
C ASP A 5 11.51 1.98 10.14
N LEU A 6 11.27 2.53 8.95
CA LEU A 6 12.25 3.33 8.20
C LEU A 6 11.55 4.57 7.65
N PRO A 7 11.90 5.80 8.13
CA PRO A 7 11.24 7.04 7.72
C PRO A 7 11.34 7.33 6.22
N ALA A 8 12.40 6.81 5.57
CA ALA A 8 12.67 7.02 4.15
C ALA A 8 11.86 6.10 3.21
N LEU A 9 11.16 5.09 3.75
CA LEU A 9 10.37 4.17 2.93
C LEU A 9 8.89 4.60 2.87
N PRO A 10 8.23 4.35 1.72
CA PRO A 10 6.78 4.48 1.60
C PRO A 10 6.05 3.61 2.63
N PHE A 11 4.76 3.88 2.84
CA PHE A 11 3.96 3.15 3.82
C PHE A 11 3.91 1.63 3.55
N GLY A 12 4.10 1.23 2.29
CA GLY A 12 4.34 -0.14 1.84
C GLY A 12 5.37 -0.20 0.72
N LEU A 13 5.90 -1.39 0.46
CA LEU A 13 6.77 -1.68 -0.68
C LEU A 13 6.72 -3.16 -1.04
N TRP A 14 6.45 -3.48 -2.29
CA TRP A 14 6.72 -4.80 -2.88
C TRP A 14 8.08 -4.84 -3.60
N TYR A 15 8.86 -5.91 -3.37
CA TYR A 15 10.06 -6.21 -4.12
C TYR A 15 10.28 -7.71 -4.34
N ASP A 16 11.04 -8.04 -5.39
CA ASP A 16 11.46 -9.40 -5.76
C ASP A 16 12.97 -9.54 -5.49
N ASP A 17 13.35 -10.55 -4.70
CA ASP A 17 14.76 -10.86 -4.40
C ASP A 17 15.35 -11.96 -5.28
N GLY A 18 14.59 -12.45 -6.27
CA GLY A 18 14.97 -13.52 -7.17
C GLY A 18 14.68 -14.94 -6.66
N ASP A 19 14.31 -15.10 -5.38
CA ASP A 19 13.73 -16.34 -4.83
C ASP A 19 12.24 -16.15 -4.54
N ARG A 20 11.85 -15.01 -3.97
CA ARG A 20 10.49 -14.74 -3.48
C ARG A 20 10.09 -13.27 -3.58
N ASP A 21 8.78 -13.07 -3.66
CA ASP A 21 8.15 -11.75 -3.50
C ASP A 21 8.01 -11.38 -2.02
N HIS A 22 8.40 -10.14 -1.70
CA HIS A 22 8.33 -9.58 -0.36
C HIS A 22 7.41 -8.37 -0.35
N VAL A 23 6.46 -8.35 0.59
CA VAL A 23 5.62 -7.19 0.87
C VAL A 23 5.99 -6.62 2.23
N LEU A 24 6.47 -5.39 2.21
CA LEU A 24 6.80 -4.58 3.38
C LEU A 24 5.67 -3.61 3.68
N HIS A 25 5.46 -3.34 4.96
CA HIS A 25 4.62 -2.23 5.41
C HIS A 25 5.24 -1.59 6.65
N ARG A 26 4.93 -0.31 6.88
CA ARG A 26 5.40 0.39 8.08
C ARG A 26 4.82 -0.27 9.34
N SER A 27 5.67 -0.50 10.34
CA SER A 27 5.32 -1.20 11.60
C SER A 27 4.18 -0.53 12.38
N GLY A 28 4.11 0.81 12.37
CA GLY A 28 3.06 1.59 13.03
C GLY A 28 1.69 1.57 12.34
N VAL A 29 1.60 1.01 11.13
CA VAL A 29 0.33 0.91 10.38
C VAL A 29 -0.40 -0.37 10.79
N THR A 30 -1.64 -0.24 11.27
CA THR A 30 -2.40 -1.34 11.90
C THR A 30 -3.84 -1.42 11.37
N GLY A 31 -4.52 -2.55 11.64
CA GLY A 31 -5.92 -2.78 11.30
C GLY A 31 -6.22 -2.58 9.82
N TYR A 32 -7.31 -1.87 9.52
CA TYR A 32 -7.73 -1.53 8.16
C TYR A 32 -6.59 -0.96 7.31
N HIS A 33 -5.81 -0.03 7.86
CA HIS A 33 -4.76 0.64 7.10
C HIS A 33 -3.62 -0.32 6.74
N ARG A 34 -3.29 -1.28 7.61
CA ARG A 34 -2.28 -2.30 7.31
C ARG A 34 -2.77 -3.17 6.17
N ASP A 35 -4.00 -3.65 6.28
CA ASP A 35 -4.59 -4.54 5.28
C ASP A 35 -4.76 -3.82 3.94
N HIS A 36 -5.07 -2.52 3.95
CA HIS A 36 -5.11 -1.66 2.76
C HIS A 36 -3.75 -1.54 2.09
N VAL A 37 -2.70 -1.17 2.85
CA VAL A 37 -1.32 -1.09 2.33
C VAL A 37 -0.89 -2.42 1.72
N VAL A 38 -1.15 -3.53 2.40
CA VAL A 38 -0.79 -4.86 1.90
C VAL A 38 -1.51 -5.18 0.58
N LEU A 39 -2.80 -4.89 0.48
CA LEU A 39 -3.58 -5.12 -0.74
C LEU A 39 -3.14 -4.20 -1.90
N HIS A 40 -2.72 -2.98 -1.58
CA HIS A 40 -2.13 -2.03 -2.54
C HIS A 40 -0.87 -2.63 -3.16
N GLU A 41 0.08 -3.10 -2.34
CA GLU A 41 1.30 -3.75 -2.81
C GLU A 41 1.04 -5.05 -3.58
N ILE A 42 0.05 -5.85 -3.17
CA ILE A 42 -0.38 -7.04 -3.92
C ILE A 42 -0.92 -6.65 -5.29
N CYS A 43 -1.64 -5.53 -5.41
CA CYS A 43 -2.07 -5.05 -6.73
C CYS A 43 -0.87 -4.74 -7.63
N HIS A 44 0.17 -4.09 -7.10
CA HIS A 44 1.40 -3.85 -7.85
C HIS A 44 2.05 -5.14 -8.31
N MET A 45 2.13 -6.14 -7.42
CA MET A 45 2.65 -7.48 -7.76
C MET A 45 1.85 -8.14 -8.89
N LEU A 46 0.51 -8.17 -8.78
CA LEU A 46 -0.37 -8.79 -9.79
C LEU A 46 -0.32 -8.07 -11.13
N ALA A 47 -0.25 -6.73 -11.11
CA ALA A 47 -0.19 -5.90 -12.30
C ALA A 47 1.23 -5.73 -12.87
N ARG A 48 2.26 -6.21 -12.16
CA ARG A 48 3.69 -5.99 -12.45
C ARG A 48 4.04 -4.50 -12.59
N HIS A 49 3.44 -3.68 -11.73
CA HIS A 49 3.67 -2.24 -11.63
C HIS A 49 4.83 -1.96 -10.67
N ASN A 50 5.65 -0.95 -10.96
CA ASN A 50 6.72 -0.47 -10.07
C ASN A 50 7.63 -1.57 -9.47
N THR A 51 7.90 -2.66 -10.21
CA THR A 51 8.69 -3.78 -9.70
C THR A 51 10.08 -3.33 -9.25
N VAL A 52 10.35 -3.45 -7.95
CA VAL A 52 11.69 -3.29 -7.39
C VAL A 52 12.36 -4.66 -7.34
N ARG A 53 13.51 -4.80 -8.00
CA ARG A 53 14.39 -5.96 -7.82
C ARG A 53 15.50 -5.58 -6.87
N ALA A 54 15.69 -6.36 -5.81
CA ALA A 54 16.70 -6.08 -4.82
C ALA A 54 17.23 -7.38 -4.21
N PHE A 55 18.53 -7.60 -4.32
CA PHE A 55 19.22 -8.77 -3.75
C PHE A 55 19.86 -8.43 -2.40
N THR A 56 20.06 -7.15 -2.13
CA THR A 56 20.54 -6.61 -0.86
C THR A 56 19.61 -5.52 -0.34
N PHE A 57 19.74 -5.20 0.95
CA PHE A 57 18.98 -4.11 1.55
C PHE A 57 19.39 -2.73 1.00
N GLU A 58 20.66 -2.54 0.66
CA GLU A 58 21.16 -1.31 0.02
C GLU A 58 20.49 -1.10 -1.36
N ASP A 59 20.43 -2.16 -2.18
CA ASP A 59 19.75 -2.13 -3.48
C ASP A 59 18.27 -1.76 -3.32
N LEU A 60 17.61 -2.29 -2.29
CA LEU A 60 16.21 -2.02 -2.00
C LEU A 60 15.99 -0.53 -1.75
N VAL A 61 16.80 0.08 -0.89
CA VAL A 61 16.69 1.51 -0.55
C VAL A 61 16.98 2.38 -1.77
N GLU A 62 18.05 2.07 -2.52
CA GLU A 62 18.38 2.84 -3.73
C GLU A 62 17.30 2.73 -4.81
N ASN A 63 16.79 1.52 -5.07
CA ASN A 63 15.79 1.30 -6.10
C ASN A 63 14.43 1.88 -5.70
N ALA A 64 14.04 1.75 -4.43
CA ALA A 64 12.83 2.40 -3.91
C ALA A 64 12.88 3.93 -4.06
N ALA A 65 14.05 4.55 -3.79
CA ALA A 65 14.22 5.99 -3.94
C ALA A 65 14.19 6.46 -5.41
N ARG A 66 14.63 5.60 -6.35
CA ARG A 66 14.60 5.89 -7.80
C ARG A 66 13.25 5.62 -8.44
N ASN A 67 12.43 4.76 -7.84
CA ASN A 67 11.17 4.35 -8.43
C ASN A 67 10.18 5.51 -8.39
N ARG A 68 9.87 6.07 -9.55
CA ARG A 68 8.86 7.12 -9.69
C ARG A 68 7.50 6.43 -9.79
N PHE A 69 6.74 6.51 -8.71
CA PHE A 69 5.36 6.04 -8.68
C PHE A 69 4.54 6.74 -9.76
N ASP A 70 4.11 5.97 -10.76
CA ASP A 70 3.19 6.44 -11.81
C ASP A 70 1.81 6.64 -11.21
N THR A 71 1.28 7.87 -11.28
CA THR A 71 -0.04 8.24 -10.76
C THR A 71 -1.12 7.26 -11.19
N ARG A 72 -1.10 6.78 -12.43
CA ARG A 72 -2.12 5.85 -12.91
C ARG A 72 -2.00 4.47 -12.27
N GLN A 73 -0.77 4.01 -12.06
CA GLN A 73 -0.51 2.74 -11.39
C GLN A 73 -0.93 2.78 -9.92
N GLU A 74 -0.67 3.91 -9.25
CA GLU A 74 -1.12 4.15 -7.87
C GLU A 74 -2.65 4.21 -7.75
N GLU A 75 -3.33 4.90 -8.68
CA GLU A 75 -4.80 4.95 -8.71
C GLU A 75 -5.44 3.56 -8.83
N VAL A 76 -4.84 2.70 -9.66
CA VAL A 76 -5.32 1.32 -9.84
C VAL A 76 -5.14 0.51 -8.56
N ALA A 77 -3.98 0.62 -7.92
CA ALA A 77 -3.69 -0.09 -6.69
C ALA A 77 -4.58 0.37 -5.52
N GLU A 78 -4.80 1.68 -5.40
CA GLU A 78 -5.70 2.28 -4.40
C GLU A 78 -7.14 1.78 -4.60
N LEU A 79 -7.64 1.82 -5.84
CA LEU A 79 -9.00 1.36 -6.16
C LEU A 79 -9.17 -0.13 -5.89
N PHE A 80 -8.16 -0.94 -6.22
CA PHE A 80 -8.16 -2.37 -5.96
C PHE A 80 -8.27 -2.66 -4.46
N ALA A 81 -7.37 -2.09 -3.65
CA ALA A 81 -7.33 -2.31 -2.21
C ALA A 81 -8.66 -1.91 -1.54
N SER A 82 -9.15 -0.71 -1.86
CA SER A 82 -10.43 -0.19 -1.38
C SER A 82 -11.63 -1.08 -1.76
N ARG A 83 -11.66 -1.64 -2.97
CA ARG A 83 -12.75 -2.54 -3.41
C ARG A 83 -12.72 -3.89 -2.71
N VAL A 84 -11.53 -4.49 -2.56
CA VAL A 84 -11.39 -5.79 -1.89
C VAL A 84 -11.86 -5.69 -0.44
N LEU A 85 -11.40 -4.68 0.30
CA LEU A 85 -11.79 -4.48 1.70
C LEU A 85 -13.29 -4.22 1.84
N ARG A 86 -13.87 -3.39 0.97
CA ARG A 86 -15.31 -3.14 0.93
C ARG A 86 -16.12 -4.43 0.70
N THR A 87 -15.64 -5.32 -0.16
CA THR A 87 -16.32 -6.58 -0.48
C THR A 87 -16.39 -7.52 0.72
N VAL A 88 -15.35 -7.54 1.55
CA VAL A 88 -15.31 -8.36 2.78
C VAL A 88 -15.91 -7.66 4.01
N GLY A 89 -16.58 -6.52 3.81
CA GLY A 89 -17.25 -5.77 4.88
C GLY A 89 -16.31 -4.92 5.75
N LEU A 90 -15.03 -4.82 5.42
CA LEU A 90 -14.08 -3.95 6.10
C LEU A 90 -14.17 -2.55 5.50
N ARG A 91 -14.66 -1.59 6.30
CA ARG A 91 -14.76 -0.19 5.90
C ARG A 91 -13.56 0.60 6.43
N ARG A 92 -13.09 1.55 5.62
CA ARG A 92 -12.14 2.57 6.07
C ARG A 92 -12.72 3.25 7.32
N PRO A 93 -11.96 3.37 8.41
CA PRO A 93 -12.34 4.22 9.53
C PRO A 93 -12.56 5.63 8.98
N MET A 94 -13.74 6.21 9.21
CA MET A 94 -14.03 7.55 8.74
C MET A 94 -13.06 8.54 9.38
N ASP A 95 -12.43 9.37 8.55
CA ASP A 95 -11.71 10.53 9.06
C ASP A 95 -12.69 11.66 9.46
N GLU A 96 -12.17 12.70 10.12
CA GLU A 96 -12.98 13.83 10.62
C GLU A 96 -13.72 14.56 9.49
N VAL A 97 -13.13 14.61 8.30
CA VAL A 97 -13.74 15.27 7.13
C VAL A 97 -14.88 14.41 6.60
N GLU A 98 -14.68 13.12 6.46
CA GLU A 98 -15.70 12.14 6.06
C GLU A 98 -16.86 12.11 7.08
N ARG A 99 -16.55 12.16 8.38
CA ARG A 99 -17.56 12.23 9.44
C ARG A 99 -18.43 13.48 9.29
N ARG A 100 -17.80 14.65 9.11
CA ARG A 100 -18.51 15.91 8.87
C ARG A 100 -19.32 15.88 7.58
N ALA A 101 -18.79 15.29 6.52
CA ALA A 101 -19.52 15.14 5.26
C ALA A 101 -20.75 14.23 5.44
N SER A 102 -20.65 13.14 6.20
CA SER A 102 -21.78 12.27 6.54
C SER A 102 -22.82 13.01 7.38
N GLU A 103 -22.41 13.85 8.33
CA GLU A 103 -23.32 14.65 9.17
C GLU A 103 -24.08 15.71 8.35
N VAL A 104 -23.41 16.31 7.37
CA VAL A 104 -23.98 17.40 6.54
C VAL A 104 -24.83 16.86 5.39
N PHE A 105 -24.39 15.79 4.73
CA PHE A 105 -24.99 15.31 3.48
C PHE A 105 -25.75 13.98 3.62
N GLY A 106 -25.72 13.33 4.79
CA GLY A 106 -26.45 12.09 5.05
C GLY A 106 -26.00 10.88 4.21
N ALA A 107 -24.80 10.94 3.61
CA ALA A 107 -24.28 9.91 2.73
C ALA A 107 -23.12 9.14 3.37
N VAL A 108 -23.16 7.80 3.27
CA VAL A 108 -22.04 6.87 3.44
C VAL A 108 -22.06 5.87 2.28
#